data_AF-A0A919ESM9-F1
#
_entry.id   AF-A0A919ESM9-F1
#
_cell.length_a   1.000
_cell.length_b   1.000
_cell.length_c   1.000
_cell.angle_alpha   90.00
_cell.angle_beta   90.00
_cell.angle_gamma   90.00
#
_symmetry.space_group_name_H-M   'P 1'
#
loop_
_entity.id
_entity.type
_entity.pdbx_description
1 polymer ?
#
loop_
_entity_poly.entity_id
_entity_poly.type
_entity_poly.pdbx_seq_one_letter_code
_entity_poly.pdbx_strand_id
1 'polypeptide(L)'
;MVRPAVVAGVSAVLAGWIWAAGSTRAPLWVVTLPAVGAVWTLTLLHHGYLTGREWAHRRRRRGSRARRAAWAPPAGVRPPIDYPNVLRRPSGGAPVDHQGRYRATGVRLAVLPLLAVLFLTAHTVFLPDGGALGVGFVLAECLLLGSLVWTVWTEQHPSRPWVVDRVRAEFFRREMFLLLAGVGPYLGLTDQQAALVRDARLALLADAGPAALDRFAHLADQDADGGERDWRDEVWRRADEPALAAGGDLGDRMRTYLDHRIRRQRLYMELAAEKCERSEGALGRTVKGVVLTAVAVAVAYAVLLAAVPDGHEPPTATVLIALLAAGLPPLCNSVLAVQNLLAGQRLAVSYREARQELLGHENTLRRLLGQPEGAELARSFRALAMRTEATLTEEVRRWRITVAKPEFDAGL
;
A
#
# COMPACT_ATOMS: atom_id res chain seq x y z
N MET A 1 -5.55 6.43 15.27
CA MET A 1 -5.25 7.86 15.02
C MET A 1 -3.86 8.15 15.56
N VAL A 2 -2.96 8.69 14.74
CA VAL A 2 -1.63 9.13 15.22
C VAL A 2 -1.80 10.52 15.82
N ARG A 3 -1.36 10.70 17.06
CA ARG A 3 -1.55 11.97 17.78
C ARG A 3 -0.42 12.93 17.38
N PRO A 4 -0.68 14.04 16.67
CA PRO A 4 0.34 15.07 16.40
C PRO A 4 0.99 15.61 17.68
N ALA A 5 0.32 15.44 18.83
CA ALA A 5 0.87 15.66 20.17
C ALA A 5 2.17 14.89 20.45
N VAL A 6 2.38 13.69 19.88
CA VAL A 6 3.63 12.93 20.08
C VAL A 6 4.79 13.65 19.39
N VAL A 7 4.63 14.06 18.13
CA VAL A 7 5.66 14.80 17.40
C VAL A 7 5.93 16.15 18.07
N ALA A 8 4.88 16.87 18.48
CA ALA A 8 5.03 18.15 19.18
C ALA A 8 5.75 17.99 20.54
N GLY A 9 5.39 16.97 21.31
CA GLY A 9 6.00 16.67 22.61
C GLY A 9 7.48 16.32 22.48
N VAL A 10 7.84 15.42 21.57
CA VAL A 10 9.26 15.03 21.36
C VAL A 10 10.07 16.20 20.79
N SER A 11 9.49 17.05 19.93
CA SER A 11 10.16 18.28 19.47
C SER A 11 10.38 19.30 20.58
N ALA A 12 9.44 19.45 21.52
CA ALA A 12 9.60 20.31 22.69
C ALA A 12 10.70 19.79 23.63
N VAL A 13 10.77 18.47 23.83
CA VAL A 13 11.84 17.83 24.59
C VAL A 13 13.20 18.06 23.94
N LEU A 14 13.32 17.88 22.62
CA LEU A 14 14.56 18.16 21.89
C LEU A 14 14.98 19.64 22.02
N ALA A 15 14.05 20.57 21.86
CA ALA A 15 14.33 22.00 22.01
C ALA A 15 14.81 22.35 23.43
N GLY A 16 14.18 21.77 24.46
CA GLY A 16 14.64 21.88 25.85
C GLY A 16 16.03 21.29 26.07
N TRP A 17 16.34 20.16 25.43
CA TRP A 17 17.66 19.51 25.50
C TRP A 17 18.76 20.35 24.83
N ILE A 18 18.48 20.93 23.67
CA ILE A 18 19.40 21.84 22.97
C ILE A 18 19.66 23.08 23.82
N TRP A 19 18.61 23.65 24.43
CA TRP A 19 18.75 24.81 25.32
C TRP A 19 19.55 24.47 26.57
N ALA A 20 19.31 23.32 27.20
CA ALA A 20 20.07 22.85 28.35
C ALA A 20 21.55 22.59 28.02
N ALA A 21 21.84 21.97 26.87
CA ALA A 21 23.20 21.75 26.40
C ALA A 21 23.95 23.07 26.12
N GLY A 22 23.27 24.04 25.49
CA GLY A 22 23.84 25.35 25.19
C GLY A 22 24.04 26.24 26.42
N SER A 23 23.13 26.17 27.40
CA SER A 23 23.15 27.04 28.59
C SER A 23 24.04 26.51 29.71
N THR A 24 24.05 25.20 29.96
CA THR A 24 24.78 24.62 31.11
C THR A 24 26.21 24.22 30.76
N ARG A 25 26.53 24.01 29.47
CA ARG A 25 27.80 23.45 28.97
C ARG A 25 28.25 22.16 29.69
N ALA A 26 27.36 21.49 30.43
CA ALA A 26 27.73 20.30 31.16
C ALA A 26 28.03 19.17 30.17
N PRO A 27 29.13 18.41 30.34
CA PRO A 27 29.57 17.42 29.37
C PRO A 27 28.50 16.37 29.05
N LEU A 28 27.69 15.98 30.04
CA LEU A 28 26.58 15.03 29.88
C LEU A 28 25.54 15.50 28.84
N TRP A 29 25.14 16.77 28.86
CA TRP A 29 24.14 17.31 27.91
C TRP A 29 24.69 17.41 26.50
N VAL A 30 25.99 17.70 26.39
CA VAL A 30 26.70 17.79 25.11
C VAL A 30 26.90 16.41 24.49
N VAL A 31 27.33 15.40 25.27
CA VAL A 31 27.47 14.00 24.80
C VAL A 31 26.15 13.42 24.32
N THR A 32 25.05 13.69 25.04
CA THR A 32 23.76 13.04 24.74
C THR A 32 22.98 13.69 23.59
N LEU A 33 23.37 14.90 23.16
CA LEU A 33 22.62 15.69 22.17
C LEU A 33 22.44 14.98 20.82
N PRO A 34 23.48 14.36 20.20
CA PRO A 34 23.29 13.61 18.95
C PRO A 34 22.39 12.39 19.14
N ALA A 35 22.49 11.69 20.27
CA ALA A 35 21.64 10.53 20.57
C ALA A 35 20.15 10.92 20.72
N VAL A 36 19.87 12.04 21.41
CA VAL A 36 18.51 12.60 21.51
C VAL A 36 18.01 13.04 20.12
N GLY A 37 18.86 13.62 19.29
CA GLY A 37 18.56 13.94 17.89
C GLY A 37 18.21 12.71 17.06
N ALA A 38 18.92 11.59 17.24
CA ALA A 38 18.63 10.32 16.57
C ALA A 38 17.26 9.75 17.01
N VAL A 39 16.95 9.75 18.31
CA VAL A 39 15.65 9.32 18.85
C VAL A 39 14.51 10.20 18.31
N TRP A 40 14.71 11.51 18.24
CA TRP A 40 13.74 12.42 17.63
C TRP A 40 13.53 12.13 16.14
N THR A 41 14.61 11.89 15.40
CA THR A 41 14.55 11.56 13.97
C THR A 41 13.80 10.25 13.72
N LEU A 42 14.02 9.23 14.54
CA LEU A 42 13.26 7.97 14.52
C LEU A 42 11.76 8.21 14.72
N THR A 43 11.41 9.06 15.70
CA THR A 43 10.03 9.43 16.00
C THR A 43 9.39 10.15 14.82
N LEU A 44 10.11 11.09 14.20
CA LEU A 44 9.65 11.81 13.01
C LEU A 44 9.47 10.91 11.80
N LEU A 45 10.40 10.00 11.53
CA LEU A 45 10.29 9.08 10.39
C LEU A 45 9.02 8.25 10.48
N HIS A 46 8.66 7.76 11.67
CA HIS A 46 7.46 6.97 11.86
C HIS A 46 6.18 7.83 11.91
N HIS A 47 6.08 8.76 12.86
CA HIS A 47 4.85 9.52 13.09
C HIS A 47 4.64 10.65 12.08
N GLY A 48 5.73 11.27 11.61
CA GLY A 48 5.69 12.28 10.56
C GLY A 48 5.22 11.69 9.24
N TYR A 49 5.69 10.48 8.88
CA TYR A 49 5.20 9.77 7.70
C TYR A 49 3.69 9.52 7.78
N LEU A 50 3.21 8.97 8.90
CA LEU A 50 1.78 8.65 9.07
C LEU A 50 0.91 9.91 9.02
N THR A 51 1.35 10.98 9.68
CA THR A 51 0.64 12.27 9.68
C THR A 51 0.61 12.89 8.28
N GLY A 52 1.75 12.91 7.58
CA GLY A 52 1.85 13.41 6.21
C GLY A 52 1.02 12.58 5.23
N ARG A 53 0.99 11.25 5.39
CA ARG A 53 0.14 10.34 4.61
C ARG A 53 -1.33 10.64 4.82
N GLU A 54 -1.76 10.84 6.06
CA GLU A 54 -3.15 11.16 6.39
C GLU A 54 -3.56 12.51 5.81
N TRP A 55 -2.74 13.55 5.99
CA TRP A 55 -2.96 14.86 5.38
C TRP A 55 -3.08 14.76 3.85
N ALA A 56 -2.13 14.05 3.21
CA ALA A 56 -2.14 13.85 1.77
C ALA A 56 -3.37 13.03 1.33
N HIS A 57 -3.83 12.06 2.13
CA HIS A 57 -5.05 11.31 1.87
C HIS A 57 -6.29 12.23 1.90
N ARG A 58 -6.42 13.08 2.92
CA ARG A 58 -7.51 14.06 3.03
C ARG A 58 -7.50 15.05 1.86
N ARG A 59 -6.35 15.62 1.52
CA ARG A 59 -6.18 16.53 0.38
C ARG A 59 -6.61 15.87 -0.93
N ARG A 60 -6.20 14.62 -1.17
CA ARG A 60 -6.59 13.85 -2.36
C ARG A 60 -8.07 13.50 -2.40
N ARG A 61 -8.68 13.16 -1.27
CA ARG A 61 -10.13 12.92 -1.20
C ARG A 61 -10.91 14.16 -1.62
N ARG A 62 -10.45 15.35 -1.23
CA ARG A 62 -11.05 16.62 -1.68
C ARG A 62 -10.88 16.82 -3.19
N GLY A 63 -9.67 16.64 -3.72
CA GLY A 63 -9.40 16.81 -5.16
C GLY A 63 -10.09 15.81 -6.08
N SER A 64 -10.36 14.58 -5.61
CA SER A 64 -11.08 13.54 -6.38
C SER A 64 -12.59 13.53 -6.15
N ARG A 65 -13.13 14.46 -5.36
CA ARG A 65 -14.55 14.48 -4.98
C ARG A 65 -15.46 14.62 -6.19
N ALA A 66 -15.16 15.56 -7.10
CA ALA A 66 -15.94 15.78 -8.31
C ALA A 66 -15.97 14.54 -9.21
N ARG A 67 -14.82 13.90 -9.45
CA ARG A 67 -14.74 12.66 -10.25
C ARG A 67 -15.51 11.52 -9.60
N ARG A 68 -15.43 11.36 -8.27
CA ARG A 68 -16.21 10.33 -7.56
C ARG A 68 -17.72 10.60 -7.61
N ALA A 69 -18.12 11.87 -7.55
CA ALA A 69 -19.52 12.27 -7.68
C ALA A 69 -20.04 12.00 -9.11
N ALA A 70 -19.24 12.29 -10.13
CA ALA A 70 -19.56 12.01 -11.53
C ALA A 70 -19.72 10.50 -11.84
N TRP A 71 -19.25 9.63 -10.96
CA TRP A 71 -19.35 8.18 -11.06
C TRP A 71 -20.29 7.59 -10.00
N ALA A 72 -21.15 8.41 -9.42
CA ALA A 72 -22.28 7.90 -8.65
C ALA A 72 -23.16 7.03 -9.59
N PRO A 73 -23.71 5.91 -9.09
CA PRO A 73 -24.70 5.15 -9.84
C PRO A 73 -25.84 6.08 -10.28
N PRO A 74 -26.42 5.87 -11.48
CA PRO A 74 -27.62 6.56 -11.91
C PRO A 74 -28.75 6.45 -10.87
N ALA A 75 -29.62 7.46 -10.83
CA ALA A 75 -30.83 7.39 -10.03
C ALA A 75 -31.66 6.16 -10.44
N GLY A 76 -32.18 5.41 -9.46
CA GLY A 76 -32.94 4.18 -9.69
C GLY A 76 -32.11 2.89 -9.71
N VAL A 77 -30.77 2.95 -9.63
CA VAL A 77 -29.97 1.73 -9.44
C VAL A 77 -29.99 1.32 -7.96
N ARG A 78 -30.52 0.13 -7.70
CA ARG A 78 -30.60 -0.45 -6.36
C ARG A 78 -29.19 -0.76 -5.83
N PRO A 79 -28.83 -0.36 -4.60
CA PRO A 79 -27.55 -0.74 -4.04
C PRO A 79 -27.52 -2.25 -3.73
N PRO A 80 -26.34 -2.90 -3.80
CA PRO A 80 -26.23 -4.35 -3.59
C PRO A 80 -26.80 -4.83 -2.26
N ILE A 81 -26.63 -4.04 -1.20
CA ILE A 81 -27.11 -4.35 0.16
C ILE A 81 -28.63 -4.43 0.30
N ASP A 82 -29.38 -3.90 -0.67
CA ASP A 82 -30.82 -3.95 -0.62
C ASP A 82 -31.34 -5.26 -1.22
N TYR A 83 -30.54 -6.03 -1.95
CA TYR A 83 -30.95 -7.32 -2.48
C TYR A 83 -31.07 -8.36 -1.35
N PRO A 84 -32.05 -9.29 -1.45
CA PRO A 84 -32.13 -10.43 -0.56
C PRO A 84 -30.78 -11.09 -0.41
N ASN A 85 -30.47 -11.45 0.83
CA ASN A 85 -29.26 -12.16 1.19
C ASN A 85 -27.93 -11.41 1.05
N VAL A 86 -27.87 -10.18 0.57
CA VAL A 86 -26.60 -9.43 0.53
C VAL A 86 -26.34 -8.75 1.88
N LEU A 87 -25.40 -9.28 2.66
CA LEU A 87 -25.04 -8.70 3.96
C LEU A 87 -23.96 -7.62 3.85
N ARG A 88 -24.04 -6.64 4.75
CA ARG A 88 -22.93 -5.71 4.99
C ARG A 88 -21.76 -6.48 5.58
N ARG A 89 -20.54 -6.08 5.18
CA ARG A 89 -19.31 -6.55 5.82
C ARG A 89 -19.46 -6.41 7.35
N PRO A 90 -19.11 -7.45 8.15
CA PRO A 90 -19.13 -7.35 9.60
C PRO A 90 -18.37 -6.12 10.07
N SER A 91 -18.92 -5.38 11.04
CA SER A 91 -18.23 -4.25 11.66
C SER A 91 -17.04 -4.77 12.46
N GLY A 92 -15.87 -4.82 11.84
CA GLY A 92 -14.61 -5.04 12.55
C GLY A 92 -14.28 -3.86 13.47
N GLY A 93 -13.30 -4.07 14.36
CA GLY A 93 -12.72 -3.00 15.18
C GLY A 93 -12.23 -1.81 14.35
N ALA A 94 -11.87 -0.71 15.04
CA ALA A 94 -11.44 0.51 14.37
C ALA A 94 -10.37 0.21 13.29
N PRO A 95 -10.53 0.70 12.05
CA PRO A 95 -9.66 0.32 10.95
C PRO A 95 -8.22 0.72 11.27
N VAL A 96 -7.35 -0.28 11.44
CA VAL A 96 -5.92 -0.08 11.65
C VAL A 96 -5.29 0.23 10.28
N ASP A 97 -4.51 1.31 10.18
CA ASP A 97 -3.82 1.67 8.94
C ASP A 97 -2.56 0.80 8.73
N HIS A 98 -2.76 -0.49 8.48
CA HIS A 98 -1.69 -1.47 8.24
C HIS A 98 -0.79 -1.06 7.06
N GLN A 99 -1.38 -0.51 5.99
CA GLN A 99 -0.62 0.01 4.86
C GLN A 99 0.30 1.17 5.26
N GLY A 100 -0.20 2.09 6.09
CA GLY A 100 0.58 3.22 6.59
C GLY A 100 1.78 2.75 7.40
N ARG A 101 1.57 1.79 8.30
CA ARG A 101 2.64 1.22 9.15
C ARG A 101 3.70 0.50 8.33
N TYR A 102 3.30 -0.41 7.43
CA TYR A 102 4.23 -1.12 6.54
C TYR A 102 5.14 -0.15 5.79
N ARG A 103 4.56 0.90 5.19
CA ARG A 103 5.34 1.90 4.44
C ARG A 103 6.20 2.76 5.35
N ALA A 104 5.74 3.11 6.55
CA ALA A 104 6.53 3.85 7.53
C ALA A 104 7.77 3.04 7.95
N THR A 105 7.61 1.74 8.24
CA THR A 105 8.73 0.83 8.53
C THR A 105 9.68 0.78 7.34
N GLY A 106 9.19 0.52 6.12
CA GLY A 106 10.07 0.44 4.95
C GLY A 106 10.83 1.73 4.65
N VAL A 107 10.19 2.91 4.81
CA VAL A 107 10.87 4.21 4.68
C VAL A 107 11.92 4.40 5.78
N ARG A 108 11.61 4.00 7.02
CA ARG A 108 12.58 4.02 8.13
C ARG A 108 13.81 3.16 7.80
N LEU A 109 13.61 1.91 7.36
CA LEU A 109 14.71 1.01 6.98
C LEU A 109 15.55 1.56 5.82
N ALA A 110 14.94 2.28 4.88
CA ALA A 110 15.65 2.91 3.77
C ALA A 110 16.50 4.11 4.21
N VAL A 111 16.05 4.88 5.21
CA VAL A 111 16.70 6.13 5.64
C VAL A 111 17.72 5.93 6.77
N LEU A 112 17.54 4.91 7.61
CA LEU A 112 18.43 4.62 8.74
C LEU A 112 19.93 4.51 8.37
N PRO A 113 20.32 3.78 7.30
CA PRO A 113 21.73 3.69 6.91
C PRO A 113 22.31 5.04 6.47
N LEU A 114 21.53 5.86 5.77
CA LEU A 114 21.94 7.21 5.40
C LEU A 114 22.22 8.06 6.65
N LEU A 115 21.31 8.04 7.63
CA LEU A 115 21.49 8.80 8.86
C LEU A 115 22.73 8.33 9.64
N ALA A 116 22.97 7.01 9.71
CA ALA A 116 24.17 6.47 10.33
C ALA A 116 25.45 7.01 9.66
N VAL A 117 25.52 6.96 8.32
CA VAL A 117 26.66 7.52 7.56
C VAL A 117 26.82 9.02 7.80
N LEU A 118 25.72 9.79 7.82
CA LEU A 118 25.79 11.23 8.07
C LEU A 118 26.30 11.56 9.47
N PHE A 119 25.88 10.81 10.49
CA PHE A 119 26.33 11.02 11.88
C PHE A 119 27.80 10.64 12.04
N LEU A 120 28.23 9.53 11.46
CA LEU A 120 29.64 9.13 11.45
C LEU A 120 30.50 10.13 10.68
N THR A 121 30.06 10.56 9.51
CA THR A 121 30.79 11.57 8.72
C THR A 121 30.86 12.91 9.43
N ALA A 122 29.78 13.32 10.13
CA ALA A 122 29.80 14.54 10.92
C ALA A 122 30.84 14.46 12.04
N HIS A 123 30.97 13.31 12.70
CA HIS A 123 32.03 13.08 13.68
C HIS A 123 33.44 13.22 13.07
N THR A 124 33.70 12.51 11.97
CA THR A 124 35.05 12.46 11.38
C THR A 124 35.49 13.79 10.76
N VAL A 125 34.54 14.58 10.24
CA VAL A 125 34.83 15.81 9.50
C VAL A 125 34.77 17.06 10.39
N PHE A 126 33.86 17.13 11.38
CA PHE A 126 33.72 18.33 12.25
C PHE A 126 34.41 18.20 13.61
N LEU A 127 34.75 16.98 14.05
CA LEU A 127 35.27 16.73 15.41
C LEU A 127 36.47 15.76 15.38
N PRO A 128 37.55 16.09 14.65
CA PRO A 128 38.72 15.22 14.51
C PRO A 128 39.42 14.91 15.85
N ASP A 129 39.35 15.84 16.83
CA ASP A 129 39.98 15.66 18.15
C ASP A 129 39.12 14.87 19.17
N GLY A 130 37.96 14.33 18.76
CA GLY A 130 37.27 13.30 19.53
C GLY A 130 36.69 13.73 20.90
N GLY A 131 36.23 14.98 21.03
CA GLY A 131 35.61 15.48 22.27
C GLY A 131 34.25 14.83 22.61
N ALA A 132 33.61 15.32 23.68
CA ALA A 132 32.30 14.87 24.18
C ALA A 132 31.22 14.69 23.08
N LEU A 133 31.17 15.60 22.09
CA LEU A 133 30.24 15.49 20.95
C LEU A 133 30.54 14.29 20.04
N GLY A 134 31.81 13.95 19.84
CA GLY A 134 32.23 12.80 19.02
C GLY A 134 31.69 11.49 19.58
N VAL A 135 31.83 11.29 20.90
CA VAL A 135 31.22 10.16 21.62
C VAL A 135 29.70 10.12 21.40
N GLY A 136 29.04 11.27 21.43
CA GLY A 136 27.61 11.40 21.14
C GLY A 136 27.21 10.94 19.75
N PHE A 137 27.98 11.31 18.71
CA PHE A 137 27.73 10.90 17.33
C PHE A 137 27.91 9.38 17.13
N VAL A 138 28.93 8.78 17.75
CA VAL A 138 29.12 7.31 17.73
C VAL A 138 27.95 6.61 18.43
N LEU A 139 27.52 7.09 19.61
CA LEU A 139 26.36 6.52 20.30
C LEU A 139 25.08 6.63 19.45
N ALA A 140 24.87 7.77 18.78
CA ALA A 140 23.74 7.96 17.88
C ALA A 140 23.77 6.99 16.70
N GLU A 141 24.94 6.77 16.09
CA GLU A 141 25.11 5.76 15.05
C GLU A 141 24.76 4.36 15.57
N CYS A 142 25.29 3.96 16.73
CA CYS A 142 24.97 2.67 17.35
C CYS A 142 23.46 2.51 17.61
N LEU A 143 22.76 3.58 18.03
CA LEU A 143 21.31 3.57 18.21
C LEU A 143 20.55 3.40 16.89
N LEU A 144 20.99 4.05 15.81
CA LEU A 144 20.38 3.95 14.49
C LEU A 144 20.56 2.55 13.88
N LEU A 145 21.78 1.99 13.98
CA LEU A 145 22.09 0.64 13.52
C LEU A 145 21.40 -0.43 14.40
N GLY A 146 21.43 -0.26 15.72
CA GLY A 146 20.70 -1.14 16.65
C GLY A 146 19.20 -1.13 16.38
N SER A 147 18.64 0.05 16.10
CA SER A 147 17.25 0.18 15.66
C SER A 147 16.98 -0.52 14.32
N LEU A 148 17.92 -0.48 13.37
CA LEU A 148 17.81 -1.16 12.08
C LEU A 148 17.74 -2.68 12.31
N VAL A 149 18.71 -3.23 13.04
CA VAL A 149 18.81 -4.67 13.37
C VAL A 149 17.57 -5.14 14.12
N TRP A 150 17.16 -4.39 15.15
CA TRP A 150 15.95 -4.69 15.92
C TRP A 150 14.70 -4.77 15.03
N THR A 151 14.53 -3.81 14.12
CA THR A 151 13.37 -3.77 13.23
C THR A 151 13.39 -4.96 12.26
N VAL A 152 14.54 -5.29 11.67
CA VAL A 152 14.68 -6.43 10.77
C VAL A 152 14.39 -7.76 11.48
N TRP A 153 14.82 -7.93 12.73
CA TRP A 153 14.57 -9.16 13.48
C TRP A 153 13.13 -9.30 13.97
N THR A 154 12.49 -8.20 14.38
CA THR A 154 11.14 -8.24 14.97
C THR A 154 10.01 -8.14 13.94
N GLU A 155 10.24 -7.54 12.77
CA GLU A 155 9.23 -7.33 11.73
C GLU A 155 9.50 -8.19 10.48
N GLN A 156 9.53 -9.52 10.63
CA GLN A 156 9.82 -10.45 9.52
C GLN A 156 8.77 -10.44 8.39
N HIS A 157 7.50 -10.16 8.72
CA HIS A 157 6.39 -10.11 7.75
C HIS A 157 5.55 -8.83 7.92
N PRO A 158 6.12 -7.65 7.63
CA PRO A 158 5.50 -6.37 7.96
C PRO A 158 4.32 -6.04 7.04
N SER A 159 4.20 -6.70 5.88
CA SER A 159 3.12 -6.44 4.92
C SER A 159 1.90 -7.36 5.12
N ARG A 160 2.09 -8.53 5.76
CA ARG A 160 1.06 -9.57 5.97
C ARG A 160 -0.27 -9.04 6.51
N PRO A 161 -0.35 -8.24 7.61
CA PRO A 161 -1.64 -7.75 8.09
C PRO A 161 -2.38 -6.89 7.06
N TRP A 162 -1.64 -6.08 6.30
CA TRP A 162 -2.23 -5.25 5.24
C TRP A 162 -2.71 -6.09 4.05
N VAL A 163 -1.93 -7.08 3.63
CA VAL A 163 -2.28 -8.00 2.54
C VAL A 163 -3.53 -8.79 2.89
N VAL A 164 -3.54 -9.43 4.05
CA VAL A 164 -4.69 -10.23 4.55
C VAL A 164 -5.95 -9.38 4.58
N ASP A 165 -5.90 -8.17 5.14
CA ASP A 165 -7.07 -7.31 5.23
C ASP A 165 -7.60 -6.84 3.87
N ARG A 166 -6.70 -6.55 2.91
CA ARG A 166 -7.10 -6.16 1.57
C ARG A 166 -7.71 -7.33 0.80
N VAL A 167 -7.06 -8.49 0.83
CA VAL A 167 -7.52 -9.71 0.15
C VAL A 167 -8.88 -10.13 0.71
N ARG A 168 -9.01 -10.22 2.03
CA ARG A 168 -10.28 -10.53 2.70
C ARG A 168 -11.38 -9.53 2.31
N ALA A 169 -11.07 -8.23 2.27
CA ALA A 169 -12.02 -7.21 1.87
C ALA A 169 -12.42 -7.29 0.38
N GLU A 170 -11.56 -7.80 -0.50
CA GLU A 170 -11.94 -8.11 -1.89
C GLU A 170 -12.82 -9.34 -1.95
N PHE A 171 -12.48 -10.42 -1.26
CA PHE A 171 -13.30 -11.64 -1.27
C PHE A 171 -14.68 -11.43 -0.66
N PHE A 172 -14.82 -10.60 0.38
CA PHE A 172 -16.15 -10.23 0.88
C PHE A 172 -16.98 -9.50 -0.19
N ARG A 173 -16.34 -8.62 -0.98
CA ARG A 173 -17.02 -7.94 -2.09
C ARG A 173 -17.36 -8.91 -3.21
N ARG A 174 -16.45 -9.82 -3.55
CA ARG A 174 -16.67 -10.86 -4.56
C ARG A 174 -17.83 -11.76 -4.18
N GLU A 175 -17.87 -12.30 -2.96
CA GLU A 175 -18.98 -13.15 -2.48
C GLU A 175 -20.33 -12.45 -2.62
N MET A 176 -20.41 -11.16 -2.27
CA MET A 176 -21.61 -10.34 -2.49
C MET A 176 -22.03 -10.27 -3.96
N PHE A 177 -21.09 -10.10 -4.89
CA PHE A 177 -21.39 -9.97 -6.32
C PHE A 177 -21.60 -11.32 -7.02
N LEU A 178 -20.98 -12.41 -6.55
CA LEU A 178 -21.28 -13.78 -6.97
C LEU A 178 -22.72 -14.14 -6.58
N LEU A 179 -23.14 -13.80 -5.35
CA LEU A 179 -24.51 -13.97 -4.89
C LEU A 179 -25.49 -13.14 -5.73
N LEU A 180 -25.20 -11.85 -5.95
CA LEU A 180 -26.03 -10.98 -6.80
C LEU A 180 -26.21 -11.56 -8.21
N ALA A 181 -25.14 -12.08 -8.82
CA ALA A 181 -25.18 -12.66 -10.16
C ALA A 181 -25.73 -14.10 -10.20
N GLY A 182 -25.92 -14.76 -9.05
CA GLY A 182 -26.37 -16.15 -8.97
C GLY A 182 -25.37 -17.12 -9.60
N VAL A 183 -24.08 -16.91 -9.36
CA VAL A 183 -22.97 -17.70 -9.94
C VAL A 183 -22.04 -18.25 -8.86
N GLY A 184 -21.12 -19.11 -9.26
CA GLY A 184 -20.22 -19.78 -8.34
C GLY A 184 -20.98 -20.68 -7.36
N PRO A 185 -20.68 -20.63 -6.05
CA PRO A 185 -21.36 -21.42 -5.04
C PRO A 185 -22.89 -21.23 -4.95
N TYR A 186 -23.40 -20.17 -5.58
CA TYR A 186 -24.83 -19.81 -5.57
C TYR A 186 -25.57 -20.26 -6.84
N LEU A 187 -24.88 -20.90 -7.79
CA LEU A 187 -25.45 -21.34 -9.05
C LEU A 187 -26.53 -22.41 -8.83
N GLY A 188 -27.73 -22.18 -9.36
CA GLY A 188 -28.86 -23.11 -9.28
C GLY A 188 -29.53 -23.22 -7.91
N LEU A 189 -29.13 -22.39 -6.93
CA LEU A 189 -29.70 -22.41 -5.58
C LEU A 189 -30.95 -21.52 -5.47
N THR A 190 -31.87 -21.91 -4.59
CA THR A 190 -32.96 -21.03 -4.12
C THR A 190 -32.42 -19.96 -3.16
N ASP A 191 -33.19 -18.89 -2.94
CA ASP A 191 -32.81 -17.82 -2.00
C ASP A 191 -32.51 -18.34 -0.58
N GLN A 192 -33.26 -19.34 -0.09
CA GLN A 192 -33.02 -19.92 1.24
C GLN A 192 -31.73 -20.74 1.28
N GLN A 193 -31.45 -21.53 0.26
CA GLN A 193 -30.20 -22.30 0.15
C GLN A 193 -28.99 -21.37 -0.01
N ALA A 194 -29.12 -20.34 -0.85
CA ALA A 194 -28.07 -19.34 -1.06
C ALA A 194 -27.74 -18.59 0.23
N ALA A 195 -28.74 -18.31 1.09
CA ALA A 195 -28.52 -17.70 2.41
C ALA A 195 -27.64 -18.58 3.32
N LEU A 196 -27.93 -19.88 3.38
CA LEU A 196 -27.17 -20.84 4.20
C LEU A 196 -25.72 -20.96 3.70
N VAL A 197 -25.53 -21.09 2.39
CA VAL A 197 -24.20 -21.15 1.77
C VAL A 197 -23.43 -19.85 2.02
N ARG A 198 -24.09 -18.70 1.87
CA ARG A 198 -23.50 -17.39 2.17
C ARG A 198 -23.00 -17.34 3.60
N ASP A 199 -23.84 -17.67 4.59
CA ASP A 199 -23.47 -17.53 6.00
C ASP A 199 -22.28 -18.42 6.38
N ALA A 200 -22.27 -19.66 5.89
CA ALA A 200 -21.13 -20.57 6.07
C ALA A 200 -19.84 -19.99 5.46
N ARG A 201 -19.91 -19.48 4.22
CA ARG A 201 -18.74 -18.92 3.53
C ARG A 201 -18.25 -17.61 4.14
N LEU A 202 -19.15 -16.73 4.57
CA LEU A 202 -18.79 -15.48 5.25
C LEU A 202 -18.13 -15.74 6.60
N ALA A 203 -18.60 -16.74 7.36
CA ALA A 203 -17.95 -17.16 8.60
C ALA A 203 -16.53 -17.68 8.34
N LEU A 204 -16.36 -18.58 7.37
CA LEU A 204 -15.04 -19.08 6.97
C LEU A 204 -14.10 -17.95 6.53
N LEU A 205 -14.60 -16.97 5.77
CA LEU A 205 -13.81 -15.85 5.27
C LEU A 205 -13.43 -14.86 6.38
N ALA A 206 -14.30 -14.67 7.38
CA ALA A 206 -14.03 -13.81 8.53
C ALA A 206 -12.82 -14.32 9.32
N ASP A 207 -12.77 -15.63 9.56
CA ASP A 207 -11.73 -16.28 10.35
C ASP A 207 -10.54 -16.78 9.51
N ALA A 208 -10.61 -16.64 8.18
CA ALA A 208 -9.56 -17.10 7.27
C ALA A 208 -8.21 -16.42 7.54
N GLY A 209 -7.22 -17.25 7.88
CA GLY A 209 -5.80 -16.91 7.79
C GLY A 209 -5.31 -16.90 6.32
N PRO A 210 -4.04 -16.52 6.07
CA PRO A 210 -3.56 -16.32 4.70
C PRO A 210 -3.66 -17.55 3.79
N ALA A 211 -3.21 -18.72 4.24
CA ALA A 211 -3.31 -19.96 3.45
C ALA A 211 -4.77 -20.36 3.16
N ALA A 212 -5.71 -20.01 4.04
CA ALA A 212 -7.13 -20.22 3.80
C ALA A 212 -7.69 -19.22 2.78
N LEU A 213 -7.22 -17.96 2.80
CA LEU A 213 -7.57 -16.97 1.78
C LEU A 213 -7.11 -17.41 0.39
N ASP A 214 -5.97 -18.08 0.26
CA ASP A 214 -5.52 -18.59 -1.04
C ASP A 214 -6.46 -19.63 -1.62
N ARG A 215 -7.04 -20.50 -0.80
CA ARG A 215 -8.12 -21.40 -1.23
C ARG A 215 -9.35 -20.64 -1.73
N PHE A 216 -9.73 -19.56 -1.05
CA PHE A 216 -10.80 -18.69 -1.56
C PHE A 216 -10.40 -17.98 -2.86
N ALA A 217 -9.13 -17.72 -3.13
CA ALA A 217 -8.72 -17.10 -4.39
C ALA A 217 -9.05 -17.97 -5.59
N HIS A 218 -9.02 -19.30 -5.44
CA HIS A 218 -9.50 -20.20 -6.47
C HIS A 218 -11.02 -20.01 -6.64
N LEU A 219 -11.46 -19.73 -7.87
CA LEU A 219 -12.89 -19.72 -8.22
C LEU A 219 -13.38 -21.16 -8.40
N ALA A 220 -13.07 -22.00 -7.41
CA ALA A 220 -13.41 -23.40 -7.39
C ALA A 220 -13.74 -23.81 -5.96
N ASP A 221 -14.64 -24.77 -5.82
CA ASP A 221 -14.87 -25.46 -4.56
C ASP A 221 -14.29 -26.89 -4.66
N GLN A 222 -13.78 -27.40 -3.54
CA GLN A 222 -13.39 -28.80 -3.43
C GLN A 222 -14.61 -29.63 -3.02
N ASP A 223 -14.79 -30.75 -3.72
CA ASP A 223 -15.84 -31.72 -3.45
C ASP A 223 -15.47 -32.64 -2.31
N ALA A 224 -16.49 -33.27 -1.71
CA ALA A 224 -16.30 -34.27 -0.66
C ALA A 224 -15.39 -35.43 -1.10
N ASP A 225 -15.36 -35.70 -2.41
CA ASP A 225 -14.57 -36.77 -3.04
C ASP A 225 -13.14 -36.31 -3.42
N GLY A 226 -12.78 -35.06 -3.09
CA GLY A 226 -11.47 -34.47 -3.42
C GLY A 226 -11.35 -33.90 -4.85
N GLY A 227 -12.43 -33.98 -5.66
CA GLY A 227 -12.51 -33.33 -6.96
C GLY A 227 -12.59 -31.80 -6.85
N GLU A 228 -12.12 -31.06 -7.85
CA GLU A 228 -12.20 -29.60 -7.89
C GLU A 228 -13.25 -29.17 -8.92
N ARG A 229 -14.25 -28.38 -8.48
CA ARG A 229 -15.26 -27.79 -9.36
C ARG A 229 -14.89 -26.36 -9.68
N ASP A 230 -14.33 -26.13 -10.88
CA ASP A 230 -14.11 -24.78 -11.40
C ASP A 230 -15.45 -24.15 -11.80
N TRP A 231 -15.81 -23.07 -11.11
CA TRP A 231 -17.07 -22.36 -11.33
C TRP A 231 -17.16 -21.69 -12.70
N ARG A 232 -16.03 -21.46 -13.39
CA ARG A 232 -16.03 -20.95 -14.77
C ARG A 232 -16.61 -21.95 -15.74
N ASP A 233 -16.31 -23.23 -15.54
CA ASP A 233 -16.84 -24.31 -16.38
C ASP A 233 -18.26 -24.67 -15.98
N GLU A 234 -18.56 -24.60 -14.68
CA GLU A 234 -19.88 -24.94 -14.15
C GLU A 234 -20.99 -24.01 -14.65
N VAL A 235 -20.68 -22.72 -14.84
CA VAL A 235 -21.64 -21.76 -15.42
C VAL A 235 -22.07 -22.16 -16.83
N TRP A 236 -21.20 -22.83 -17.59
CA TRP A 236 -21.55 -23.35 -18.91
C TRP A 236 -22.23 -24.72 -18.83
N ARG A 237 -21.79 -25.60 -17.93
CA ARG A 237 -22.39 -26.94 -17.74
C ARG A 237 -23.83 -26.87 -17.22
N ARG A 238 -24.12 -25.95 -16.31
CA ARG A 238 -25.45 -25.76 -15.69
C ARG A 238 -26.16 -24.53 -16.24
N ALA A 239 -25.89 -24.20 -17.49
CA ALA A 239 -26.37 -22.99 -18.13
C ALA A 239 -27.89 -22.94 -18.32
N ASP A 240 -28.55 -24.10 -18.35
CA ASP A 240 -30.00 -24.24 -18.50
C ASP A 240 -30.74 -24.20 -17.16
N GLU A 241 -30.03 -24.19 -16.03
CA GLU A 241 -30.68 -24.13 -14.73
C GLU A 241 -31.25 -22.73 -14.43
N PRO A 242 -32.52 -22.66 -13.99
CA PRO A 242 -33.16 -21.39 -13.67
C PRO A 242 -32.39 -20.66 -12.57
N ALA A 243 -32.20 -19.35 -12.73
CA ALA A 243 -31.61 -18.51 -11.68
C ALA A 243 -32.66 -18.35 -10.59
N LEU A 244 -32.63 -19.23 -9.60
CA LEU A 244 -33.51 -19.15 -8.43
C LEU A 244 -32.97 -18.24 -7.33
N ALA A 245 -31.74 -17.73 -7.48
CA ALA A 245 -31.06 -16.90 -6.49
C ALA A 245 -31.03 -15.41 -6.84
N ALA A 246 -31.19 -14.61 -5.77
CA ALA A 246 -30.92 -13.18 -5.55
C ALA A 246 -32.13 -12.24 -5.53
N GLY A 247 -33.33 -12.70 -5.90
CA GLY A 247 -34.53 -11.86 -5.99
C GLY A 247 -34.40 -10.65 -6.94
N GLY A 248 -35.54 -10.13 -7.39
CA GLY A 248 -35.58 -8.98 -8.31
C GLY A 248 -35.27 -9.33 -9.77
N ASP A 249 -35.56 -8.36 -10.63
CA ASP A 249 -35.46 -8.46 -12.08
C ASP A 249 -34.02 -8.70 -12.58
N LEU A 250 -33.84 -9.46 -13.68
CA LEU A 250 -32.52 -9.73 -14.23
C LEU A 250 -31.85 -8.44 -14.70
N GLY A 251 -32.59 -7.58 -15.40
CA GLY A 251 -32.15 -6.25 -15.80
C GLY A 251 -31.70 -5.38 -14.61
N ASP A 252 -32.44 -5.39 -13.50
CA ASP A 252 -32.05 -4.69 -12.26
C ASP A 252 -30.69 -5.20 -11.73
N ARG A 253 -30.50 -6.52 -11.63
CA ARG A 253 -29.24 -7.11 -11.12
C ARG A 253 -28.06 -6.77 -12.03
N MET A 254 -28.26 -6.83 -13.35
CA MET A 254 -27.25 -6.46 -14.33
C MET A 254 -26.84 -4.98 -14.21
N ARG A 255 -27.82 -4.06 -14.04
CA ARG A 255 -27.55 -2.63 -13.79
C ARG A 255 -26.77 -2.42 -12.49
N THR A 256 -27.19 -3.08 -11.42
CA THR A 256 -26.48 -3.03 -10.13
C THR A 256 -25.05 -3.53 -10.25
N TYR A 257 -24.83 -4.66 -10.93
CA TYR A 257 -23.49 -5.21 -11.15
C TYR A 257 -22.62 -4.26 -11.98
N LEU A 258 -23.16 -3.70 -13.07
CA LEU A 258 -22.46 -2.72 -13.91
C LEU A 258 -21.97 -1.52 -13.08
N ASP A 259 -22.87 -0.90 -12.32
CA ASP A 259 -22.59 0.35 -11.63
C ASP A 259 -21.80 0.16 -10.33
N HIS A 260 -22.14 -0.87 -9.54
CA HIS A 260 -21.52 -1.08 -8.22
C HIS A 260 -20.29 -1.98 -8.25
N ARG A 261 -20.15 -2.89 -9.22
CA ARG A 261 -18.97 -3.75 -9.35
C ARG A 261 -18.00 -3.22 -10.39
N ILE A 262 -18.40 -3.16 -11.65
CA ILE A 262 -17.48 -2.88 -12.76
C ILE A 262 -17.04 -1.42 -12.76
N ARG A 263 -17.97 -0.46 -12.83
CA ARG A 263 -17.63 0.97 -12.93
C ARG A 263 -16.88 1.48 -11.70
N ARG A 264 -17.32 1.11 -10.49
CA ARG A 264 -16.61 1.49 -9.26
C ARG A 264 -15.19 0.94 -9.21
N GLN A 265 -14.98 -0.32 -9.60
CA GLN A 265 -13.65 -0.91 -9.60
C GLN A 265 -12.76 -0.28 -10.68
N ARG A 266 -13.30 0.01 -11.86
CA ARG A 266 -12.61 0.72 -12.93
C ARG A 266 -12.14 2.12 -12.49
N LEU A 267 -13.01 2.88 -11.82
CA LEU A 267 -12.64 4.18 -11.22
C LEU A 267 -11.56 4.03 -10.16
N TYR A 268 -11.67 3.02 -9.30
CA TYR A 268 -10.64 2.73 -8.31
C TYR A 268 -9.28 2.48 -8.99
N MET A 269 -9.23 1.64 -10.03
CA MET A 269 -8.01 1.34 -10.78
C MET A 269 -7.43 2.58 -11.46
N GLU A 270 -8.27 3.42 -12.06
CA GLU A 270 -7.84 4.67 -12.68
C GLU A 270 -7.18 5.62 -11.67
N LEU A 271 -7.85 5.88 -10.54
CA LEU A 271 -7.32 6.74 -9.49
C LEU A 271 -6.08 6.15 -8.80
N ALA A 272 -5.99 4.82 -8.72
CA ALA A 272 -4.84 4.12 -8.17
C ALA A 272 -3.63 4.18 -9.11
N ALA A 273 -3.82 3.96 -10.41
CA ALA A 273 -2.78 4.10 -11.44
C ALA A 273 -2.20 5.52 -11.46
N GLU A 274 -3.07 6.54 -11.55
CA GLU A 274 -2.65 7.95 -11.56
C GLU A 274 -1.86 8.31 -10.30
N LYS A 275 -2.25 7.77 -9.14
CA LYS A 275 -1.52 7.96 -7.89
C LYS A 275 -0.14 7.33 -7.93
N CYS A 276 -0.03 6.11 -8.43
CA CYS A 276 1.24 5.40 -8.56
C CYS A 276 2.18 6.14 -9.52
N GLU A 277 1.70 6.55 -10.69
CA GLU A 277 2.47 7.31 -11.69
C GLU A 277 2.95 8.66 -11.14
N ARG A 278 2.08 9.42 -10.45
CA ARG A 278 2.48 10.69 -9.82
C ARG A 278 3.56 10.50 -8.76
N SER A 279 3.48 9.42 -7.99
CA SER A 279 4.48 9.12 -6.95
C SER A 279 5.81 8.71 -7.58
N GLU A 280 5.75 7.86 -8.61
CA GLU A 280 6.90 7.41 -9.38
C GLU A 280 7.61 8.58 -10.07
N GLY A 281 6.87 9.46 -10.76
CA GLY A 281 7.43 10.63 -11.42
C GLY A 281 7.99 11.68 -10.46
N ALA A 282 7.49 11.75 -9.22
CA ALA A 282 8.08 12.59 -8.19
C ALA A 282 9.42 11.99 -7.70
N LEU A 283 9.43 10.72 -7.32
CA LEU A 283 10.64 10.04 -6.85
C LEU A 283 11.73 9.98 -7.93
N GLY A 284 11.36 9.66 -9.18
CA GLY A 284 12.29 9.65 -10.30
C GLY A 284 12.94 11.00 -10.58
N ARG A 285 12.21 12.12 -10.39
CA ARG A 285 12.80 13.46 -10.46
C ARG A 285 13.73 13.74 -9.28
N THR A 286 13.36 13.32 -8.08
CA THR A 286 14.20 13.45 -6.88
C THR A 286 15.51 12.68 -7.04
N VAL A 287 15.47 11.42 -7.51
CA VAL A 287 16.69 10.62 -7.78
C VAL A 287 17.60 11.33 -8.77
N LYS A 288 17.06 11.77 -9.92
CA LYS A 288 17.85 12.50 -10.93
C LYS A 288 18.47 13.77 -10.35
N GLY A 289 17.71 14.54 -9.57
CA GLY A 289 18.21 15.72 -8.89
C GLY A 289 19.36 15.40 -7.93
N VAL A 290 19.18 14.42 -7.05
CA VAL A 290 20.20 14.00 -6.08
C VAL A 290 21.47 13.51 -6.77
N VAL A 291 21.35 12.72 -7.85
CA VAL A 291 22.51 12.24 -8.62
C VAL A 291 23.27 13.40 -9.27
N LEU A 292 22.57 14.31 -9.93
CA LEU A 292 23.21 15.48 -10.55
C LEU A 292 23.91 16.37 -9.50
N THR A 293 23.27 16.59 -8.36
CA THR A 293 23.88 17.32 -7.24
C THR A 293 25.08 16.57 -6.66
N ALA A 294 25.00 15.25 -6.52
CA ALA A 294 26.12 14.43 -6.04
C ALA A 294 27.36 14.58 -6.93
N VAL A 295 27.17 14.52 -8.25
CA VAL A 295 28.26 14.70 -9.22
C VAL A 295 28.84 16.11 -9.12
N ALA A 296 27.99 17.15 -9.10
CA ALA A 296 28.46 18.53 -8.99
C ALA A 296 29.25 18.79 -7.70
N VAL A 297 28.74 18.27 -6.56
CA VAL A 297 29.41 18.39 -5.25
C VAL A 297 30.72 17.61 -5.23
N ALA A 298 30.77 16.41 -5.80
CA ALA A 298 32.01 15.62 -5.88
C ALA A 298 33.08 16.32 -6.73
N VAL A 299 32.71 16.91 -7.86
CA VAL A 299 33.62 17.71 -8.70
C VAL A 299 34.11 18.93 -7.94
N ALA A 300 33.20 19.68 -7.29
CA ALA A 300 33.58 20.83 -6.47
C ALA A 300 34.53 20.45 -5.34
N TYR A 301 34.28 19.31 -4.68
CA TYR A 301 35.15 18.79 -3.63
C TYR A 301 36.55 18.44 -4.17
N ALA A 302 36.63 17.76 -5.31
CA ALA A 302 37.90 17.40 -5.94
C ALA A 302 38.72 18.64 -6.33
N VAL A 303 38.07 19.67 -6.89
CA VAL A 303 38.72 20.94 -7.23
C VAL A 303 39.23 21.65 -5.97
N LEU A 304 38.43 21.68 -4.90
CA LEU A 304 38.84 22.27 -3.63
C LEU A 304 40.02 21.52 -3.01
N LEU A 305 40.01 20.19 -3.02
CA LEU A 305 41.14 19.38 -2.55
C LEU A 305 42.41 19.66 -3.35
N ALA A 306 42.32 19.84 -4.67
CA ALA A 306 43.45 20.18 -5.51
C ALA A 306 43.97 21.62 -5.33
N ALA A 307 43.14 22.52 -4.80
CA ALA A 307 43.44 23.94 -4.66
C ALA A 307 43.95 24.33 -3.25
N VAL A 308 43.88 23.44 -2.26
CA VAL A 308 44.38 23.70 -0.90
C VAL A 308 45.89 23.45 -0.86
N PRO A 309 46.72 24.47 -0.58
CA PRO A 309 48.17 24.30 -0.41
C PRO A 309 48.48 23.49 0.85
N ASP A 310 49.53 22.66 0.79
CA ASP A 310 50.00 21.87 1.94
C ASP A 310 50.15 22.75 3.20
N GLY A 311 49.49 22.35 4.30
CA GLY A 311 49.63 22.96 5.62
C GLY A 311 48.61 24.03 6.02
N HIS A 312 47.60 24.35 5.20
CA HIS A 312 46.50 25.25 5.60
C HIS A 312 45.26 24.46 6.04
N GLU A 313 44.61 24.89 7.13
CA GLU A 313 43.33 24.31 7.53
C GLU A 313 42.27 24.51 6.43
N PRO A 314 41.51 23.46 6.07
CA PRO A 314 40.51 23.56 5.02
C PRO A 314 39.41 24.55 5.45
N PRO A 315 38.98 25.47 4.56
CA PRO A 315 37.91 26.39 4.88
C PRO A 315 36.61 25.64 5.22
N THR A 316 35.76 26.24 6.05
CA THR A 316 34.46 25.67 6.46
C THR A 316 33.56 25.24 5.30
N ALA A 317 33.71 25.88 4.14
CA ALA A 317 33.06 25.48 2.89
C ALA A 317 33.50 24.08 2.42
N THR A 318 34.78 23.72 2.51
CA THR A 318 35.32 22.41 2.13
C THR A 318 34.79 21.30 3.04
N VAL A 319 34.64 21.57 4.34
CA VAL A 319 34.05 20.68 5.36
C VAL A 319 32.57 20.40 5.04
N LEU A 320 31.79 21.43 4.71
CA LEU A 320 30.38 21.28 4.30
C LEU A 320 30.25 20.50 2.98
N ILE A 321 31.14 20.76 2.02
CA ILE A 321 31.16 20.06 0.74
C ILE A 321 31.56 18.59 0.92
N ALA A 322 32.49 18.28 1.83
CA ALA A 322 32.85 16.91 2.18
C ALA A 322 31.65 16.14 2.77
N LEU A 323 30.90 16.77 3.69
CA LEU A 323 29.69 16.18 4.26
C LEU A 323 28.63 15.90 3.18
N LEU A 324 28.41 16.84 2.27
CA LEU A 324 27.49 16.65 1.15
C LEU A 324 27.98 15.55 0.18
N ALA A 325 29.27 15.51 -0.13
CA ALA A 325 29.86 14.48 -0.99
C ALA A 325 29.68 13.07 -0.42
N ALA A 326 29.82 12.92 0.90
CA ALA A 326 29.60 11.66 1.59
C ALA A 326 28.10 11.32 1.75
N GLY A 327 27.23 12.32 1.95
CA GLY A 327 25.81 12.14 2.25
C GLY A 327 24.91 11.96 1.03
N LEU A 328 25.26 12.53 -0.12
CA LEU A 328 24.42 12.48 -1.32
C LEU A 328 24.32 11.07 -1.96
N PRO A 329 25.41 10.27 -2.06
CA PRO A 329 25.32 8.88 -2.52
C PRO A 329 24.38 7.99 -1.68
N PRO A 330 24.49 7.92 -0.34
CA PRO A 330 23.54 7.15 0.46
C PRO A 330 22.13 7.73 0.41
N LEU A 331 21.96 9.04 0.21
CA LEU A 331 20.63 9.64 0.00
C LEU A 331 19.98 9.12 -1.29
N CYS A 332 20.76 9.02 -2.37
CA CYS A 332 20.31 8.41 -3.62
C CYS A 332 19.82 6.97 -3.37
N ASN A 333 20.62 6.17 -2.65
CA ASN A 333 20.27 4.79 -2.31
C ASN A 333 18.99 4.72 -1.46
N SER A 334 18.80 5.61 -0.48
CA SER A 334 17.57 5.69 0.30
C SER A 334 16.34 6.01 -0.56
N VAL A 335 16.46 6.98 -1.49
CA VAL A 335 15.35 7.34 -2.38
C VAL A 335 15.02 6.18 -3.33
N LEU A 336 16.02 5.51 -3.89
CA LEU A 336 15.84 4.31 -4.73
C LEU A 336 15.20 3.16 -3.95
N ALA A 337 15.60 2.93 -2.70
CA ALA A 337 14.99 1.93 -1.84
C ALA A 337 13.51 2.24 -1.57
N VAL A 338 13.17 3.51 -1.31
CA VAL A 338 11.77 3.94 -1.17
C VAL A 338 10.99 3.78 -2.48
N GLN A 339 11.59 4.08 -3.63
CA GLN A 339 10.98 3.89 -4.94
C GLN A 339 10.67 2.40 -5.19
N ASN A 340 11.63 1.52 -4.91
CA ASN A 340 11.47 0.07 -5.02
C ASN A 340 10.40 -0.48 -4.07
N LEU A 341 10.35 0.01 -2.82
CA LEU A 341 9.33 -0.35 -1.83
C LEU A 341 7.91 0.00 -2.31
N LEU A 342 7.75 1.17 -2.94
CA LEU A 342 6.44 1.61 -3.43
C LEU A 342 6.02 0.88 -4.71
N ALA A 343 6.99 0.41 -5.51
CA ALA A 343 6.78 -0.30 -6.78
C ALA A 343 5.74 0.39 -7.68
N GLY A 344 5.78 1.73 -7.75
CA GLY A 344 4.73 2.56 -8.32
C GLY A 344 4.47 2.21 -9.79
N GLN A 345 5.54 2.10 -10.59
CA GLN A 345 5.43 1.77 -12.01
C GLN A 345 4.75 0.40 -12.26
N ARG A 346 5.21 -0.66 -11.56
CA ARG A 346 4.65 -2.02 -11.70
C ARG A 346 3.16 -2.05 -11.34
N LEU A 347 2.79 -1.40 -10.24
CA LEU A 347 1.40 -1.30 -9.82
C LEU A 347 0.55 -0.49 -10.81
N ALA A 348 1.07 0.61 -11.35
CA ALA A 348 0.36 1.43 -12.32
C ALA A 348 0.06 0.66 -13.62
N VAL A 349 1.01 -0.15 -14.10
CA VAL A 349 0.81 -1.02 -15.28
C VAL A 349 -0.29 -2.04 -15.00
N SER A 350 -0.20 -2.75 -13.88
CA SER A 350 -1.21 -3.76 -13.50
C SER A 350 -2.62 -3.15 -13.37
N TYR A 351 -2.75 -1.96 -12.77
CA TYR A 351 -4.03 -1.26 -12.68
C TYR A 351 -4.58 -0.80 -14.04
N ARG A 352 -3.72 -0.35 -14.96
CA ARG A 352 -4.14 0.04 -16.32
C ARG A 352 -4.65 -1.16 -17.12
N GLU A 353 -3.96 -2.28 -17.05
CA GLU A 353 -4.38 -3.53 -17.71
C GLU A 353 -5.74 -4.01 -17.17
N ALA A 354 -5.88 -4.13 -15.85
CA ALA A 354 -7.16 -4.52 -15.24
C ALA A 354 -8.30 -3.54 -15.58
N ARG A 355 -8.01 -2.23 -15.63
CA ARG A 355 -8.97 -1.21 -16.07
C ARG A 355 -9.41 -1.42 -17.52
N GLN A 356 -8.49 -1.76 -18.41
CA GLN A 356 -8.76 -2.02 -19.83
C GLN A 356 -9.66 -3.25 -20.01
N GLU A 357 -9.37 -4.34 -19.29
CA GLU A 357 -10.22 -5.53 -19.28
C GLU A 357 -11.62 -5.24 -18.74
N LEU A 358 -11.73 -4.51 -17.63
CA LEU A 358 -13.02 -4.10 -17.06
C LEU A 358 -13.82 -3.18 -17.99
N LEU A 359 -13.16 -2.34 -18.80
CA LEU A 359 -13.82 -1.56 -19.85
C LEU A 359 -14.44 -2.47 -20.92
N GLY A 360 -13.74 -3.53 -21.30
CA GLY A 360 -14.27 -4.58 -22.17
C GLY A 360 -15.52 -5.23 -21.57
N HIS A 361 -15.44 -5.65 -20.30
CA HIS A 361 -16.57 -6.28 -19.60
C HIS A 361 -17.77 -5.33 -19.45
N GLU A 362 -17.52 -4.04 -19.17
CA GLU A 362 -18.56 -3.01 -19.15
C GLU A 362 -19.26 -2.86 -20.50
N ASN A 363 -18.51 -2.79 -21.59
CA ASN A 363 -19.09 -2.66 -22.92
C ASN A 363 -19.94 -3.88 -23.27
N THR A 364 -19.49 -5.08 -22.91
CA THR A 364 -20.26 -6.31 -23.08
C THR A 364 -21.55 -6.27 -22.26
N LEU A 365 -21.47 -5.91 -20.97
CA LEU A 365 -22.66 -5.86 -20.10
C LEU A 365 -23.69 -4.82 -20.58
N ARG A 366 -23.24 -3.67 -21.09
CA ARG A 366 -24.13 -2.67 -21.70
C ARG A 366 -24.84 -3.18 -22.95
N ARG A 367 -24.18 -4.01 -23.77
CA ARG A 367 -24.82 -4.64 -24.93
C ARG A 367 -25.85 -5.66 -24.49
N LEU A 368 -25.52 -6.49 -23.49
CA LEU A 368 -26.45 -7.46 -22.90
C LEU A 368 -27.69 -6.78 -22.33
N LEU A 369 -27.55 -5.63 -21.64
CA LEU A 369 -28.68 -4.84 -21.14
C LEU A 369 -29.65 -4.34 -22.23
N GLY A 370 -29.25 -4.33 -23.50
CA GLY A 370 -30.10 -3.97 -24.63
C GLY A 370 -30.79 -5.17 -25.30
N GLN A 371 -30.53 -6.39 -24.84
CA GLN A 371 -31.12 -7.62 -25.38
C GLN A 371 -32.41 -7.97 -24.64
N PRO A 372 -33.35 -8.68 -25.29
CA PRO A 372 -34.57 -9.14 -24.62
C PRO A 372 -34.23 -10.14 -23.50
N GLU A 373 -35.01 -10.10 -22.43
CA GLU A 373 -34.83 -11.04 -21.33
C GLU A 373 -35.14 -12.47 -21.76
N GLY A 374 -34.29 -13.39 -21.30
CA GLY A 374 -34.39 -14.81 -21.63
C GLY A 374 -33.24 -15.62 -21.04
N ALA A 375 -33.30 -16.94 -21.22
CA ALA A 375 -32.29 -17.86 -20.71
C ALA A 375 -30.88 -17.58 -21.26
N GLU A 376 -30.79 -17.17 -22.53
CA GLU A 376 -29.52 -16.82 -23.18
C GLU A 376 -28.89 -15.56 -22.57
N LEU A 377 -29.69 -14.55 -22.24
CA LEU A 377 -29.24 -13.34 -21.57
C LEU A 377 -28.71 -13.66 -20.17
N ALA A 378 -29.48 -14.46 -19.41
CA ALA A 378 -29.08 -14.88 -18.06
C ALA A 378 -27.75 -15.65 -18.09
N ARG A 379 -27.59 -16.58 -19.03
CA ARG A 379 -26.34 -17.33 -19.26
C ARG A 379 -25.18 -16.40 -19.58
N SER A 380 -25.38 -15.48 -20.52
CA SER A 380 -24.36 -14.50 -20.94
C SER A 380 -23.93 -13.59 -19.79
N PHE A 381 -24.89 -13.15 -18.97
CA PHE A 381 -24.60 -12.37 -17.75
C PHE A 381 -23.80 -13.17 -16.73
N ARG A 382 -24.18 -14.41 -16.42
CA ARG A 382 -23.46 -15.28 -15.48
C ARG A 382 -22.02 -15.54 -15.94
N ALA A 383 -21.83 -15.85 -17.22
CA ALA A 383 -20.49 -16.05 -17.78
C ALA A 383 -19.62 -14.78 -17.69
N LEU A 384 -20.21 -13.62 -17.98
CA LEU A 384 -19.53 -12.33 -17.86
C LEU A 384 -19.19 -11.98 -16.41
N ALA A 385 -20.08 -12.28 -15.46
CA ALA A 385 -19.85 -12.07 -14.04
C ALA A 385 -18.65 -12.91 -13.56
N MET A 386 -18.62 -14.21 -13.88
CA MET A 386 -17.47 -15.08 -13.56
C MET A 386 -16.17 -14.60 -14.19
N ARG A 387 -16.20 -14.17 -15.45
CA ARG A 387 -15.02 -13.60 -16.13
C ARG A 387 -14.53 -12.31 -15.46
N THR A 388 -15.46 -11.45 -15.05
CA THR A 388 -15.14 -10.22 -14.31
C THR A 388 -14.48 -10.54 -12.98
N GLU A 389 -15.04 -11.48 -12.20
CA GLU A 389 -14.49 -11.87 -10.91
C GLU A 389 -13.12 -12.58 -11.04
N ALA A 390 -12.90 -13.31 -12.13
CA ALA A 390 -11.59 -13.87 -12.47
C ALA A 390 -10.55 -12.76 -12.75
N THR A 391 -10.88 -11.76 -13.59
CA THR A 391 -10.01 -10.59 -13.84
C THR A 391 -9.64 -9.88 -12.52
N LEU A 392 -10.61 -9.68 -11.62
CA LEU A 392 -10.38 -8.99 -10.35
C LEU A 392 -9.56 -9.81 -9.36
N THR A 393 -9.79 -11.12 -9.32
CA THR A 393 -9.01 -12.03 -8.49
C THR A 393 -7.55 -12.08 -8.96
N GLU A 394 -7.32 -12.12 -10.28
CA GLU A 394 -5.97 -12.08 -10.85
C GLU A 394 -5.28 -10.73 -10.61
N GLU A 395 -6.01 -9.60 -10.63
CA GLU A 395 -5.44 -8.31 -10.20
C GLU A 395 -4.96 -8.36 -8.75
N VAL A 396 -5.76 -8.90 -7.83
CA VAL A 396 -5.36 -9.02 -6.42
C VAL A 396 -4.14 -9.91 -6.26
N ARG A 397 -4.06 -11.00 -7.03
CA ARG A 397 -2.88 -11.88 -7.06
C ARG A 397 -1.63 -11.14 -7.54
N ARG A 398 -1.69 -10.46 -8.69
CA ARG A 398 -0.58 -9.64 -9.21
C ARG A 398 -0.17 -8.52 -8.25
N TRP A 399 -1.15 -7.91 -7.60
CA TRP A 399 -0.92 -6.91 -6.56
C TRP A 399 -0.15 -7.50 -5.37
N ARG A 400 -0.53 -8.68 -4.87
CA ARG A 400 0.16 -9.37 -3.77
C ARG A 400 1.60 -9.72 -4.15
N ILE A 401 1.82 -10.29 -5.33
CA ILE A 401 3.17 -10.57 -5.85
C ILE A 401 4.02 -9.30 -5.88
N THR A 402 3.44 -8.16 -6.28
CA THR A 402 4.18 -6.90 -6.37
C THR A 402 4.52 -6.29 -5.00
N VAL A 403 3.61 -6.41 -4.03
CA VAL A 403 3.72 -5.74 -2.72
C VAL A 403 4.40 -6.58 -1.65
N ALA A 404 4.25 -7.91 -1.73
CA ALA A 404 4.63 -8.86 -0.70
C ALA A 404 5.31 -10.10 -1.32
N LYS A 405 6.19 -9.89 -2.32
CA LYS A 405 6.89 -10.98 -3.02
C LYS A 405 7.51 -12.02 -2.09
N PRO A 406 8.29 -11.65 -1.05
CA PRO A 406 8.91 -12.65 -0.18
C PRO A 406 7.90 -13.48 0.60
N GLU A 407 6.77 -12.88 1.00
CA GLU A 407 5.69 -13.58 1.71
C GLU A 407 4.93 -14.51 0.74
N PHE A 408 4.69 -14.05 -0.50
CA PHE A 408 4.08 -14.86 -1.55
C PHE A 408 4.94 -16.07 -1.93
N ASP A 409 6.24 -15.88 -2.14
CA ASP A 409 7.17 -16.95 -2.50
C ASP A 409 7.30 -18.00 -1.37
N ALA A 410 7.08 -17.59 -0.11
CA ALA A 410 7.06 -18.47 1.05
C ALA A 410 5.72 -19.22 1.24
N GLY A 411 4.71 -18.99 0.37
CA GLY A 411 3.37 -19.57 0.51
C GLY A 411 2.57 -18.99 1.68
N LEU A 412 2.89 -17.77 2.11
CA LEU A 412 2.36 -17.12 3.33
C LEU A 412 1.35 -16.01 3.08
#